data_AF-A0A968LMN5-F1
#
_entry.id   AF-A0A968LMN5-F1
#
_cell.length_a   1.000
_cell.length_b   1.000
_cell.length_c   1.000
_cell.angle_alpha   90.00
_cell.angle_beta   90.00
_cell.angle_gamma   90.00
#
_symmetry.space_group_name_H-M   'P 1'
#
loop_
_entity.id
_entity.type
_entity.pdbx_description
1 polymer ?
#
loop_
_entity_poly.entity_id
_entity_poly.type
_entity_poly.pdbx_seq_one_letter_code
_entity_poly.pdbx_strand_id
1 'polypeptide(L)'
;MSLIRPITLTPIPAAATIQLPMPESVTRDAVGNVTFEFSEYLSDLPSSLQTLCSRNVEQYRTRLGTFVCVSDTDGKLFTATWDEVDPFASASSARARSATGVLVLASDRFERRGMTVGVALYRCDRLYIRGTGDVIE
;
A
#
# COMPACT_ATOMS: atom_id res chain seq x y z
N MET A 1 1.91 -12.55 17.01
CA MET A 1 2.00 -12.05 15.62
C MET A 1 0.71 -12.40 14.94
N SER A 2 -0.01 -11.43 14.39
CA SER A 2 -1.24 -11.70 13.63
C SER A 2 -0.89 -12.35 12.29
N LEU A 3 -1.67 -13.33 11.87
CA LEU A 3 -1.58 -13.89 10.51
C LEU A 3 -2.30 -12.93 9.55
N ILE A 4 -1.69 -12.62 8.42
CA ILE A 4 -2.24 -11.65 7.46
C ILE A 4 -2.64 -12.41 6.21
N ARG A 5 -3.81 -12.13 5.64
CA ARG A 5 -4.19 -12.75 4.35
C ARG A 5 -3.59 -12.01 3.15
N PRO A 6 -3.57 -12.62 1.95
CA PRO A 6 -3.19 -11.93 0.72
C PRO A 6 -3.89 -10.57 0.58
N ILE A 7 -3.15 -9.57 0.10
CA ILE A 7 -3.67 -8.21 -0.03
C ILE A 7 -4.31 -8.07 -1.40
N THR A 8 -5.54 -7.56 -1.44
CA THR A 8 -6.19 -7.18 -2.69
C THR A 8 -6.06 -5.68 -2.90
N LEU A 9 -5.45 -5.29 -4.02
CA LEU A 9 -5.33 -3.92 -4.48
C LEU A 9 -6.34 -3.64 -5.60
N THR A 10 -7.18 -2.64 -5.40
CA THR A 10 -8.17 -2.18 -6.38
C THR A 10 -7.80 -0.77 -6.86
N PRO A 11 -7.45 -0.58 -8.15
CA PRO A 11 -7.17 0.75 -8.69
C PRO A 11 -8.39 1.68 -8.66
N ILE A 12 -8.17 2.99 -8.62
CA ILE A 12 -9.17 4.05 -8.79
C ILE A 12 -8.73 4.94 -9.97
N PRO A 13 -9.55 5.11 -11.03
CA PRO A 13 -10.85 4.47 -11.25
C PRO A 13 -10.74 2.94 -11.37
N ALA A 14 -11.84 2.23 -11.08
CA ALA A 14 -11.88 0.78 -10.98
C ALA A 14 -11.34 0.08 -12.24
N ALA A 15 -10.32 -0.74 -12.05
CA ALA A 15 -9.71 -1.57 -13.08
C ALA A 15 -9.42 -2.98 -12.53
N ALA A 16 -8.68 -3.81 -13.28
CA ALA A 16 -8.31 -5.15 -12.83
C ALA A 16 -7.61 -5.10 -11.46
N THR A 17 -8.12 -5.89 -10.51
CA THR A 17 -7.55 -5.99 -9.17
C THR A 17 -6.22 -6.74 -9.22
N ILE A 18 -5.26 -6.30 -8.40
CA ILE A 18 -3.99 -7.01 -8.22
C ILE A 18 -4.02 -7.73 -6.87
N GLN A 19 -3.62 -8.99 -6.87
CA GLN A 19 -3.39 -9.76 -5.64
C GLN A 19 -1.90 -9.73 -5.31
N LEU A 20 -1.57 -9.32 -4.10
CA LEU A 20 -0.23 -9.48 -3.54
C LEU A 20 -0.19 -10.69 -2.61
N PRO A 21 0.97 -11.36 -2.47
CA PRO A 21 1.12 -12.44 -1.51
C PRO A 21 0.85 -11.99 -0.07
N MET A 22 0.83 -12.95 0.83
CA MET A 22 0.73 -12.67 2.27
C MET A 22 1.98 -11.92 2.72
N PRO A 23 1.87 -10.69 3.26
CA PRO A 23 3.00 -10.00 3.85
C PRO A 23 3.41 -10.69 5.17
N GLU A 24 4.68 -10.60 5.52
CA GLU A 24 5.16 -11.03 6.84
C GLU A 24 4.67 -10.11 7.96
N SER A 25 4.54 -8.83 7.62
CA SER A 25 4.30 -7.75 8.57
C SER A 25 3.49 -6.63 7.91
N VAL A 26 2.58 -6.05 8.68
CA VAL A 26 1.85 -4.83 8.31
C VAL A 26 1.99 -3.83 9.44
N THR A 27 2.59 -2.70 9.12
CA THR A 27 2.75 -1.59 10.06
C THR A 27 1.87 -0.42 9.63
N ARG A 28 1.37 0.32 10.61
CA ARG A 28 0.62 1.56 10.39
C ARG A 28 1.27 2.67 11.18
N ASP A 29 1.51 3.81 10.53
CA ASP A 29 2.01 4.99 11.23
C ASP A 29 0.87 5.79 11.89
N ALA A 30 1.22 6.86 12.59
CA ALA A 30 0.26 7.74 13.28
C ALA A 30 -0.68 8.50 12.32
N VAL A 31 -0.29 8.62 11.04
CA VAL A 31 -1.07 9.29 9.98
C VAL A 31 -2.03 8.29 9.30
N GLY A 32 -1.79 6.99 9.50
CA GLY A 32 -2.56 5.90 8.91
C GLY A 32 -2.01 5.44 7.57
N ASN A 33 -0.77 5.81 7.21
CA ASN A 33 -0.05 5.16 6.12
C ASN A 33 0.21 3.70 6.52
N VAL A 34 0.22 2.83 5.53
CA VAL A 34 0.31 1.39 5.73
C VAL A 34 1.54 0.87 5.01
N THR A 35 2.41 0.14 5.70
CA THR A 35 3.55 -0.53 5.07
C THR A 35 3.37 -2.02 5.17
N PHE A 36 3.42 -2.70 4.02
CA PHE A 36 3.40 -4.14 3.88
C PHE A 36 4.83 -4.62 3.64
N GLU A 37 5.34 -5.53 4.48
CA GLU A 37 6.69 -6.07 4.38
C GLU A 37 6.67 -7.52 3.88
N PHE A 38 7.53 -7.82 2.91
CA PHE A 38 7.68 -9.14 2.31
C PHE A 38 9.14 -9.59 2.41
N SER A 39 9.39 -10.83 2.83
CA SER A 39 10.74 -11.44 2.84
C SER A 39 11.17 -12.03 1.50
N GLU A 40 10.29 -11.97 0.51
CA GLU A 40 10.54 -12.46 -0.84
C GLU A 40 11.33 -11.45 -1.67
N TYR A 41 12.01 -11.95 -2.70
CA TYR A 41 12.65 -11.05 -3.65
C TYR A 41 11.58 -10.31 -4.45
N LEU A 42 11.90 -9.09 -4.88
CA LEU A 42 11.01 -8.27 -5.70
C LEU A 42 10.62 -8.96 -7.03
N SER A 43 11.39 -9.97 -7.47
CA SER A 43 11.08 -10.84 -8.61
C SER A 43 9.90 -11.79 -8.40
N ASP A 44 9.60 -12.12 -7.15
CA ASP A 44 8.52 -13.03 -6.79
C ASP A 44 7.20 -12.27 -6.60
N LEU A 45 7.29 -10.94 -6.41
CA LEU A 45 6.15 -10.05 -6.49
C LEU A 45 5.70 -9.88 -7.95
N PRO A 46 4.39 -9.63 -8.20
CA PRO A 46 3.90 -9.37 -9.54
C PRO A 46 4.73 -8.28 -10.22
N SER A 47 5.24 -8.53 -11.43
CA SER A 47 6.04 -7.55 -12.18
C SER A 47 5.30 -6.23 -12.43
N SER A 48 3.97 -6.28 -12.40
CA SER A 48 3.09 -5.11 -12.43
C SER A 48 3.25 -4.21 -11.20
N LEU A 49 3.67 -4.72 -10.04
CA LEU A 49 3.80 -3.91 -8.83
C LEU A 49 4.79 -2.76 -9.00
N GLN A 50 5.91 -2.98 -9.67
CA GLN A 50 6.89 -1.92 -9.96
C GLN A 50 6.30 -0.82 -10.84
N THR A 51 5.42 -1.16 -11.78
CA THR A 51 4.78 -0.19 -12.69
C THR A 51 3.57 0.50 -12.05
N LEU A 52 3.07 -0.05 -10.95
CA LEU A 52 1.96 0.51 -10.18
C LEU A 52 2.43 1.43 -9.05
N CYS A 53 3.65 1.23 -8.55
CA CYS A 53 4.21 2.05 -7.49
C CYS A 53 4.78 3.36 -8.04
N SER A 54 4.34 4.46 -7.44
CA SER A 54 4.93 5.78 -7.67
C SER A 54 6.32 5.86 -7.05
N ARG A 55 7.24 6.52 -7.75
CA ARG A 55 8.61 6.72 -7.29
C ARG A 55 8.73 7.86 -6.27
N ASN A 56 8.01 8.94 -6.52
CA ASN A 56 7.96 10.10 -5.63
C ASN A 56 6.51 10.38 -5.27
N VAL A 57 6.21 10.32 -3.97
CA VAL A 57 4.91 10.70 -3.43
C VAL A 57 5.13 11.69 -2.31
N GLU A 58 4.51 12.86 -2.43
CA GLU A 58 4.40 13.83 -1.36
C GLU A 58 3.01 13.76 -0.76
N GLN A 59 2.94 13.58 0.55
CA GLN A 59 1.68 13.58 1.29
C GLN A 59 1.58 14.85 2.12
N TYR A 60 0.44 15.52 2.06
CA TYR A 60 0.14 16.63 2.96
C TYR A 60 -1.32 16.60 3.41
N ARG A 61 -1.58 17.30 4.52
CA ARG A 61 -2.92 17.46 5.08
C ARG A 61 -3.45 18.83 4.74
N THR A 62 -4.66 18.90 4.19
CA THR A 62 -5.31 20.17 3.88
C THR A 62 -5.85 20.85 5.15
N ARG A 63 -6.23 22.12 5.03
CA ARG A 63 -6.93 22.85 6.12
C ARG A 63 -8.26 22.21 6.52
N LEU A 64 -8.91 21.48 5.60
CA LEU A 64 -10.15 20.74 5.86
C LEU A 64 -9.88 19.40 6.54
N GLY A 65 -8.62 19.06 6.81
CA GLY A 65 -8.22 17.85 7.50
C GLY A 65 -8.11 16.61 6.61
N THR A 66 -8.34 16.74 5.30
CA THR A 66 -8.21 15.65 4.31
C THR A 66 -6.75 15.42 3.93
N PHE A 67 -6.41 14.17 3.59
CA PHE A 67 -5.09 13.82 3.11
C PHE A 67 -5.04 13.81 1.60
N VAL A 68 -3.99 14.43 1.06
CA VAL A 68 -3.76 14.55 -0.36
C VAL A 68 -2.36 14.02 -0.67
N CYS A 69 -2.28 13.23 -1.73
CA CYS A 69 -1.02 12.79 -2.32
C CYS A 69 -0.73 13.56 -3.61
N VAL A 70 0.54 13.84 -3.85
CA VAL A 70 1.05 14.34 -5.13
C VAL A 70 2.07 13.33 -5.63
N SER A 71 1.87 12.83 -6.85
CA SER A 71 2.78 11.87 -7.50
C SER A 71 3.29 12.43 -8.82
N ASP A 72 4.37 11.85 -9.33
CA ASP A 72 4.80 12.02 -10.73
C ASP A 72 3.76 11.44 -11.71
N THR A 73 4.02 11.58 -13.01
CA THR A 73 3.09 11.40 -14.15
C THR A 73 2.31 10.08 -14.23
N ASP A 74 2.69 9.05 -13.48
CA ASP A 74 2.07 7.72 -13.51
C ASP A 74 1.41 7.31 -12.19
N GLY A 75 1.16 8.29 -11.31
CA GLY A 75 0.52 8.05 -10.03
C GLY A 75 -0.84 7.39 -10.15
N LYS A 76 -1.08 6.38 -9.32
CA LYS A 76 -2.38 5.69 -9.24
C LYS A 76 -2.85 5.67 -7.80
N LEU A 77 -4.16 5.88 -7.63
CA LEU A 77 -4.83 5.72 -6.36
C LEU A 77 -5.34 4.28 -6.27
N PHE A 78 -5.15 3.65 -5.11
CA PHE A 78 -5.58 2.27 -4.86
C PHE A 78 -6.34 2.18 -3.56
N THR A 79 -7.32 1.29 -3.52
CA THR A 79 -7.87 0.76 -2.27
C THR A 79 -7.24 -0.60 -2.01
N ALA A 80 -6.44 -0.69 -0.95
CA ALA A 80 -5.90 -1.94 -0.43
C ALA A 80 -6.87 -2.54 0.58
N THR A 81 -7.13 -3.84 0.48
CA THR A 81 -7.95 -4.60 1.43
C THR A 81 -7.21 -5.87 1.87
N TRP A 82 -7.26 -6.16 3.17
CA TRP A 82 -6.60 -7.31 3.78
C TRP A 82 -7.30 -7.73 5.07
N ASP A 83 -7.12 -8.99 5.48
CA ASP A 83 -7.60 -9.49 6.76
C ASP A 83 -6.45 -9.64 7.75
N GLU A 84 -6.63 -9.12 8.97
CA GLU A 84 -5.75 -9.38 10.11
C GLU A 84 -6.37 -10.45 11.00
N VAL A 85 -5.70 -11.58 11.15
CA VAL A 85 -6.14 -12.70 11.98
C VAL A 85 -5.32 -12.71 13.27
N ASP A 86 -5.97 -12.50 14.40
CA ASP A 86 -5.34 -12.70 15.71
C ASP A 86 -5.32 -14.21 16.05
N PRO A 87 -4.16 -14.86 16.13
CA PRO A 87 -4.09 -16.30 16.40
C PRO A 87 -4.43 -16.66 17.85
N PHE A 88 -4.49 -15.67 18.77
CA PHE A 88 -4.80 -15.91 20.18
C PHE A 88 -6.27 -15.64 20.52
N ALA A 89 -7.05 -15.09 19.58
CA ALA A 89 -8.48 -14.92 19.74
C ALA A 89 -9.21 -16.24 19.48
N SER A 90 -10.14 -16.62 20.36
CA SER A 90 -10.95 -17.81 20.20
C SER A 90 -11.87 -17.69 18.98
N ALA A 91 -11.54 -18.44 17.93
CA ALA A 91 -12.29 -18.66 16.69
C ALA A 91 -12.74 -17.41 15.91
N SER A 92 -12.14 -17.22 14.72
CA SER A 92 -12.64 -16.38 13.62
C SER A 92 -12.70 -14.85 13.82
N SER A 93 -11.75 -14.26 14.54
CA SER A 93 -11.59 -12.79 14.55
C SER A 93 -10.73 -12.27 13.40
N ALA A 94 -10.98 -12.73 12.17
CA ALA A 94 -10.37 -12.09 11.00
C ALA A 94 -10.98 -10.69 10.88
N ARG A 95 -10.20 -9.65 11.15
CA ARG A 95 -10.66 -8.27 11.03
C ARG A 95 -10.32 -7.78 9.63
N ALA A 96 -11.37 -7.58 8.82
CA ALA A 96 -11.23 -6.93 7.52
C ALA A 96 -10.73 -5.49 7.70
N ARG A 97 -9.73 -5.13 6.91
CA ARG A 97 -9.07 -3.83 6.88
C ARG A 97 -9.08 -3.30 5.47
N SER A 98 -9.21 -1.99 5.35
CA SER A 98 -9.04 -1.29 4.10
C SER A 98 -8.34 0.04 4.31
N ALA A 99 -7.61 0.48 3.29
CA ALA A 99 -7.02 1.80 3.22
C ALA A 99 -6.93 2.24 1.76
N THR A 100 -7.12 3.54 1.52
CA THR A 100 -7.01 4.14 0.19
C THR A 100 -5.81 5.08 0.15
N GLY A 101 -5.03 5.02 -0.92
CA GLY A 101 -3.81 5.79 -1.05
C GLY A 101 -2.99 5.47 -2.28
N VAL A 102 -1.78 6.03 -2.32
CA VAL A 102 -0.82 5.82 -3.42
C VAL A 102 0.25 4.82 -2.96
N LEU A 103 0.54 3.85 -3.82
CA LEU A 103 1.56 2.83 -3.55
C LEU A 103 2.96 3.35 -3.89
N VAL A 104 3.91 3.04 -3.02
CA VAL A 104 5.33 3.37 -3.16
C VAL A 104 6.16 2.15 -2.76
N LEU A 105 7.22 1.86 -3.51
CA LEU A 105 8.23 0.89 -3.09
C LEU A 105 9.14 1.54 -2.05
N ALA A 106 8.92 1.19 -0.79
CA ALA A 106 9.67 1.67 0.36
C ALA A 106 10.95 0.85 0.56
N SER A 107 11.87 0.95 -0.41
CA SER A 107 13.24 0.41 -0.39
C SER A 107 13.40 -1.10 -0.15
N ASP A 108 14.40 -1.70 -0.80
CA ASP A 108 14.95 -3.00 -0.41
C ASP A 108 15.81 -2.79 0.83
N ARG A 109 15.39 -3.28 2.00
CA ARG A 109 16.31 -3.39 3.15
C ARG A 109 17.09 -4.68 2.97
N PHE A 110 18.40 -4.54 2.79
CA PHE A 110 19.32 -5.67 2.78
C PHE A 110 19.64 -6.04 4.23
N GLU A 111 18.87 -6.96 4.82
CA GLU A 111 19.22 -7.52 6.11
C GLU A 111 20.17 -8.71 5.92
N ARG A 112 21.03 -8.99 6.91
CA ARG A 112 21.98 -10.13 6.90
C ARG A 112 21.32 -11.52 6.72
N ARG A 113 19.98 -11.60 6.60
CA ARG A 113 19.16 -12.81 6.48
C ARG A 113 18.33 -12.89 5.19
N GLY A 114 18.34 -11.88 4.32
CA GLY A 114 17.52 -11.84 3.10
C GLY A 114 17.24 -10.42 2.62
N MET A 115 16.67 -10.27 1.42
CA MET A 115 16.18 -9.00 0.91
C MET A 115 14.72 -8.84 1.37
N THR A 116 14.40 -7.77 2.08
CA THR A 116 13.02 -7.47 2.48
C THR A 116 12.51 -6.32 1.63
N VAL A 117 11.37 -6.52 0.97
CA VAL A 117 10.69 -5.50 0.15
C VAL A 117 9.58 -4.86 0.97
N GLY A 118 9.64 -3.54 1.12
CA GLY A 118 8.55 -2.75 1.70
C GLY A 118 7.66 -2.14 0.61
N VAL A 119 6.35 -2.34 0.71
CA VAL A 119 5.36 -1.61 -0.11
C VAL A 119 4.58 -0.69 0.83
N ALA A 120 4.75 0.61 0.67
CA ALA A 120 4.04 1.62 1.44
C ALA A 120 2.82 2.14 0.67
N LEU A 121 1.69 2.23 1.34
CA LEU A 121 0.49 2.93 0.89
C LEU A 121 0.40 4.26 1.65
N TYR A 122 0.72 5.35 0.98
CA TYR A 122 0.52 6.70 1.50
C TYR A 122 -0.96 7.03 1.44
N ARG A 123 -1.60 7.11 2.60
CA ARG A 123 -3.04 7.28 2.72
C ARG A 123 -3.47 8.65 2.18
N CYS A 124 -4.40 8.67 1.26
CA CYS A 124 -5.00 9.90 0.77
C CYS A 124 -6.34 9.63 0.12
N ASP A 125 -7.19 10.64 0.16
CA ASP A 125 -8.50 10.62 -0.48
C ASP A 125 -8.42 11.15 -1.92
N ARG A 126 -7.34 11.88 -2.23
CA ARG A 126 -7.11 12.52 -3.53
C ARG A 126 -5.66 12.40 -3.95
N LEU A 127 -5.46 12.19 -5.24
CA LEU A 127 -4.15 12.16 -5.87
C LEU A 127 -4.06 13.24 -6.95
N TYR A 128 -3.05 14.10 -6.85
CA TYR A 128 -2.68 15.06 -7.90
C TYR A 128 -1.48 14.55 -8.68
N ILE A 129 -1.60 14.53 -10.00
CA ILE A 129 -0.52 14.11 -10.89
C ILE A 129 0.28 15.35 -11.33
N ARG A 130 1.57 15.37 -10.99
CA ARG A 130 2.49 16.44 -11.41
C ARG A 130 2.61 16.48 -12.93
N GLY A 131 2.67 17.69 -13.47
CA GLY A 131 2.86 17.92 -14.89
C GLY A 131 1.59 17.82 -15.73
N THR A 132 0.61 16.99 -15.35
CA THR A 132 -0.68 16.91 -16.05
C THR A 132 -1.76 17.78 -15.39
N GLY A 133 -1.70 17.96 -14.06
CA GLY A 133 -2.74 18.67 -13.31
C GLY A 133 -3.98 17.82 -13.05
N ASP A 134 -3.94 16.54 -13.40
CA ASP A 134 -5.05 15.61 -13.19
C ASP A 134 -5.26 15.34 -11.70
N VAL A 135 -6.53 15.16 -11.35
CA VAL A 135 -6.96 14.81 -9.99
C VAL A 135 -7.76 13.51 -10.05
N ILE A 136 -7.36 12.54 -9.22
CA ILE A 136 -8.04 11.27 -9.03
C ILE A 136 -8.65 11.26 -7.63
N GLU A 137 -9.95 10.98 -7.54
CA GLU A 137 -10.75 10.87 -6.31
C GLU A 137 -11.63 9.61 -6.35
#